data_AF-A0A4V1BWX4-F1
#
_entry.id   AF-A0A4V1BWX4-F1
#
_cell.length_a   1.000
_cell.length_b   1.000
_cell.length_c   1.000
_cell.angle_alpha   90.00
_cell.angle_beta   90.00
_cell.angle_gamma   90.00
#
_symmetry.space_group_name_H-M   'P 1'
#
loop_
_entity.id
_entity.type
_entity.pdbx_description
1 polymer ?
#
loop_
_entity_poly.entity_id
_entity_poly.type
_entity_poly.pdbx_seq_one_letter_code
_entity_poly.pdbx_strand_id
1 'polypeptide(L)'
;MGHHTANQRKADWDDYRQQHGIEAAKQAFIEGAYQVEPDKQKTGNNLSQMADNEKALLLAERYEGIAVHSDSKVFYRYVSGIWEKISHLDLAREMGNIYCQHNTNFSNRAVNNAVEALKIIVPKLGKPCNDVIPFANGVFNIKTKVFSPHQPDNWLLNHNGIEYRPAPPDENLRIMPTFS
;
A
#
# COMPACT_ATOMS: atom_id res chain seq x y z
N MET A 1 51.89 -22.75 10.57
CA MET A 1 50.79 -22.35 11.49
C MET A 1 49.72 -21.69 10.65
N GLY A 2 48.59 -22.36 10.45
CA GLY A 2 47.52 -21.92 9.55
C GLY A 2 46.61 -20.88 10.21
N HIS A 3 46.23 -19.87 9.43
CA HIS A 3 45.24 -18.87 9.77
C HIS A 3 43.83 -19.48 9.83
N HIS A 4 43.03 -19.13 10.84
CA HIS A 4 41.57 -19.20 10.74
C HIS A 4 40.96 -17.92 11.29
N THR A 5 40.50 -17.08 10.37
CA THR A 5 39.63 -15.93 10.60
C THR A 5 38.22 -16.43 10.91
N ALA A 6 37.62 -15.91 11.99
CA ALA A 6 36.22 -16.10 12.30
C ALA A 6 35.38 -15.40 11.20
N ASN A 7 34.69 -16.20 10.40
CA ASN A 7 33.76 -15.71 9.39
C ASN A 7 32.51 -15.15 10.10
N GLN A 8 32.46 -13.83 10.27
CA GLN A 8 31.24 -13.11 10.63
C GLN A 8 30.19 -13.42 9.56
N ARG A 9 29.25 -14.32 9.86
CA ARG A 9 28.04 -14.48 9.05
C ARG A 9 27.27 -13.17 9.11
N LYS A 10 27.41 -12.35 8.07
CA LYS A 10 26.40 -11.35 7.73
C LYS A 10 25.10 -12.12 7.50
N ALA A 11 24.07 -11.80 8.28
CA ALA A 11 22.73 -12.26 7.98
C ALA A 11 22.36 -11.67 6.61
N ASP A 12 22.23 -12.53 5.61
CA ASP A 12 21.87 -12.11 4.26
C ASP A 12 20.38 -11.73 4.25
N TRP A 13 20.02 -10.83 3.33
CA TRP A 13 18.71 -10.16 3.23
C TRP A 13 17.48 -11.10 3.29
N ASP A 14 17.65 -12.39 2.99
CA ASP A 14 16.59 -13.41 3.07
C ASP A 14 16.25 -13.80 4.52
N ASP A 15 17.21 -13.72 5.45
CA ASP A 15 17.00 -14.04 6.87
C ASP A 15 16.11 -12.99 7.57
N TYR A 16 16.32 -11.71 7.26
CA TYR A 16 15.56 -10.60 7.83
C TYR A 16 14.10 -10.60 7.35
N ARG A 17 13.90 -10.96 6.08
CA ARG A 17 12.58 -11.14 5.46
C ARG A 17 11.77 -12.25 6.15
N GLN A 18 12.41 -13.36 6.52
CA GLN A 18 11.73 -14.47 7.22
C GLN A 18 11.34 -14.11 8.66
N GLN A 19 12.12 -13.22 9.32
CA GLN A 19 11.89 -12.85 10.73
C GLN A 19 10.94 -11.66 10.92
N HIS A 20 10.98 -10.65 10.04
CA HIS A 20 10.28 -9.37 10.25
C HIS A 20 9.16 -9.08 9.24
N GLY A 21 8.97 -9.92 8.23
CA GLY A 21 7.96 -9.73 7.20
C GLY A 21 8.33 -8.68 6.14
N ILE A 22 7.51 -8.58 5.10
CA ILE A 22 7.81 -7.81 3.88
C ILE A 22 7.85 -6.29 4.15
N GLU A 23 7.09 -5.80 5.11
CA GLU A 23 6.95 -4.38 5.43
C GLU A 23 8.19 -3.84 6.16
N ALA A 24 8.71 -4.58 7.13
CA ALA A 24 9.95 -4.24 7.82
C ALA A 24 11.19 -4.36 6.91
N ALA A 25 11.19 -5.29 5.96
CA ALA A 25 12.26 -5.41 4.97
C ALA A 25 12.26 -4.24 3.96
N LYS A 26 11.08 -3.74 3.58
CA LYS A 26 10.95 -2.53 2.77
C LYS A 26 11.40 -1.30 3.55
N GLN A 27 10.97 -1.18 4.81
CA GLN A 27 11.35 -0.07 5.67
C GLN A 27 12.86 -0.05 5.95
N ALA A 28 13.47 -1.19 6.26
CA ALA A 28 14.91 -1.30 6.46
C ALA A 28 15.73 -1.04 5.18
N PHE A 29 15.19 -1.38 4.00
CA PHE A 29 15.82 -1.05 2.72
C PHE A 29 15.76 0.45 2.42
N ILE A 30 14.62 1.09 2.68
CA ILE A 30 14.43 2.54 2.57
C ILE A 30 15.39 3.25 3.54
N GLU A 31 15.39 2.87 4.82
CA GLU A 31 16.25 3.46 5.85
C GLU A 31 17.75 3.25 5.56
N GLY A 32 18.15 2.08 5.06
CA GLY A 32 19.53 1.78 4.67
C GLY A 32 20.00 2.57 3.43
N ALA A 33 19.09 2.95 2.54
CA ALA A 33 19.38 3.78 1.37
C ALA A 33 19.49 5.29 1.70
N TYR A 34 18.97 5.74 2.84
CA TYR A 34 18.92 7.14 3.27
C TYR A 34 19.84 7.45 4.46
N GLN A 35 21.06 6.88 4.50
CA GLN A 35 22.12 7.48 5.33
C GLN A 35 22.73 8.69 4.62
N VAL A 36 22.07 9.83 4.75
CA VAL A 36 22.65 11.14 4.37
C VAL A 36 22.82 11.96 5.65
N GLU A 37 24.07 12.30 5.97
CA GLU A 37 24.39 13.16 7.11
C GLU A 37 23.70 14.52 7.00
N PRO A 38 23.25 15.12 8.11
CA PRO A 38 22.43 16.32 8.05
C PRO A 38 23.31 17.55 7.89
N ASP A 39 23.36 18.13 6.68
CA ASP A 39 23.71 19.53 6.55
C ASP A 39 22.47 20.41 6.35
N LYS A 40 22.45 21.49 7.12
CA LYS A 40 21.35 22.44 7.27
C LYS A 40 21.32 23.40 6.09
N GLN A 41 20.17 23.60 5.45
CA GLN A 41 19.77 24.92 4.93
C GLN A 41 18.28 24.98 4.52
N LYS A 42 17.57 26.00 5.02
CA LYS A 42 16.21 26.38 4.65
C LYS A 42 16.23 27.11 3.30
N THR A 43 15.50 26.66 2.28
CA THR A 43 14.95 27.49 1.17
C THR A 43 14.04 26.63 0.27
N GLY A 44 12.97 27.20 -0.28
CA GLY A 44 12.16 26.54 -1.31
C GLY A 44 13.02 26.06 -2.50
N ASN A 45 12.56 25.00 -3.19
CA ASN A 45 13.23 24.24 -4.26
C ASN A 45 14.07 23.01 -3.86
N ASN A 46 13.61 22.17 -2.91
CA ASN A 46 14.16 20.81 -2.82
C ASN A 46 13.52 19.87 -3.87
N LEU A 47 12.20 19.99 -4.09
CA LEU A 47 11.46 19.05 -4.92
C LEU A 47 11.90 19.00 -6.40
N SER A 48 12.36 20.10 -7.00
CA SER A 48 12.83 20.09 -8.39
C SER A 48 14.13 19.31 -8.56
N GLN A 49 14.96 19.26 -7.53
CA GLN A 49 16.26 18.59 -7.51
C GLN A 49 16.17 17.12 -7.10
N MET A 50 15.09 16.71 -6.43
CA MET A 50 14.84 15.32 -6.07
C MET A 50 14.84 14.40 -7.31
N ALA A 51 15.33 13.19 -7.14
CA ALA A 51 15.26 12.17 -8.17
C ALA A 51 13.80 11.71 -8.39
N ASP A 52 13.54 11.12 -9.56
CA ASP A 52 12.16 10.76 -9.96
C ASP A 52 11.54 9.70 -9.03
N ASN A 53 12.35 8.81 -8.46
CA ASN A 53 11.92 7.83 -7.45
C ASN A 53 11.57 8.49 -6.10
N GLU A 54 12.29 9.52 -5.68
CA GLU A 54 11.99 10.26 -4.45
C GLU A 54 10.69 11.06 -4.59
N LYS A 55 10.49 11.69 -5.75
CA LYS A 55 9.22 12.33 -6.11
C LYS A 55 8.06 11.33 -6.13
N ALA A 56 8.31 10.12 -6.65
CA ALA A 56 7.32 9.05 -6.64
C ALA A 56 6.96 8.59 -5.23
N LEU A 57 7.91 8.56 -4.29
CA LEU A 57 7.63 8.25 -2.89
C LEU A 57 6.70 9.30 -2.26
N LEU A 58 6.97 10.58 -2.47
CA LEU A 58 6.07 11.67 -2.04
C LEU A 58 4.65 11.54 -2.63
N LEU A 59 4.56 11.08 -3.89
CA LEU A 59 3.27 10.81 -4.51
C LEU A 59 2.56 9.60 -3.87
N ALA A 60 3.29 8.55 -3.53
CA ALA A 60 2.74 7.37 -2.86
C ALA A 60 2.16 7.71 -1.48
N GLU A 61 2.80 8.62 -0.72
CA GLU A 61 2.34 9.09 0.60
C GLU A 61 0.97 9.78 0.58
N ARG A 62 0.47 10.17 -0.60
CA ARG A 62 -0.88 10.77 -0.75
C ARG A 62 -2.02 9.76 -0.64
N TYR A 63 -1.72 8.48 -0.58
CA TYR A 63 -2.71 7.39 -0.59
C TYR A 63 -2.49 6.46 0.59
N GLU A 64 -3.58 6.01 1.22
CA GLU A 64 -3.52 4.96 2.27
C GLU A 64 -2.93 3.65 1.72
N GLY A 65 -3.13 3.39 0.43
CA GLY A 65 -2.47 2.32 -0.29
C GLY A 65 -2.46 2.60 -1.79
N ILE A 66 -1.37 2.27 -2.45
CA ILE A 66 -1.23 2.34 -3.91
C ILE A 66 -0.49 1.10 -4.42
N ALA A 67 -0.99 0.52 -5.51
CA ALA A 67 -0.44 -0.70 -6.09
C ALA A 67 -0.56 -0.67 -7.61
N VAL A 68 0.22 -1.52 -8.28
CA VAL A 68 0.19 -1.66 -9.74
C VAL A 68 -0.16 -3.08 -10.15
N HIS A 69 -1.07 -3.23 -11.11
CA HIS A 69 -1.35 -4.54 -11.68
C HIS A 69 -0.16 -5.00 -12.55
N SER A 70 0.35 -6.23 -12.31
CA SER A 70 1.59 -6.70 -12.91
C SER A 70 1.58 -6.71 -14.46
N ASP A 71 0.46 -7.12 -15.06
CA ASP A 71 0.38 -7.27 -16.52
C ASP A 71 -0.03 -5.95 -17.20
N SER A 72 -1.20 -5.41 -16.86
CA SER A 72 -1.75 -4.19 -17.46
C SER A 72 -1.06 -2.89 -17.07
N LYS A 73 -0.22 -2.89 -16.02
CA LYS A 73 0.45 -1.70 -15.46
C LYS A 73 -0.50 -0.60 -14.98
N VAL A 74 -1.77 -0.92 -14.79
CA VAL A 74 -2.78 -0.01 -14.25
C VAL A 74 -2.57 0.17 -12.75
N PHE A 75 -2.66 1.42 -12.28
CA PHE A 75 -2.62 1.75 -10.87
C PHE A 75 -3.97 1.52 -10.19
N TYR A 76 -3.89 1.13 -8.92
CA TYR A 76 -5.02 1.05 -8.01
C TYR A 76 -4.67 1.78 -6.73
N ARG A 77 -5.63 2.50 -6.17
CA ARG A 77 -5.54 3.09 -4.82
C ARG A 77 -6.49 2.37 -3.88
N TYR A 78 -6.10 2.26 -2.63
CA TYR A 78 -6.97 1.76 -1.57
C TYR A 78 -7.83 2.92 -1.04
N VAL A 79 -9.15 2.74 -1.05
CA VAL A 79 -10.11 3.70 -0.54
C VAL A 79 -11.36 2.97 -0.08
N SER A 80 -11.90 3.35 1.08
CA SER A 80 -13.17 2.81 1.60
C SER A 80 -13.25 1.28 1.61
N GLY A 81 -12.15 0.61 1.96
CA GLY A 81 -12.12 -0.85 2.10
C GLY A 81 -11.80 -1.63 0.82
N ILE A 82 -11.69 -0.96 -0.33
CA ILE A 82 -11.48 -1.60 -1.64
C ILE A 82 -10.34 -0.94 -2.44
N TRP A 83 -9.84 -1.66 -3.43
CA TRP A 83 -8.87 -1.19 -4.41
C TRP A 83 -9.57 -0.71 -5.67
N GLU A 84 -9.52 0.59 -5.92
CA GLU A 84 -10.13 1.23 -7.08
C GLU A 84 -9.06 1.63 -8.10
N LYS A 85 -9.38 1.54 -9.39
CA LYS A 85 -8.50 2.04 -10.45
C LYS A 85 -8.29 3.54 -10.31
N ILE A 86 -7.06 3.99 -10.46
CA ILE A 86 -6.72 5.40 -10.59
C ILE A 86 -6.00 5.64 -11.92
N SER A 87 -6.37 6.73 -12.60
CA SER A 87 -5.79 7.05 -13.90
C SER A 87 -4.40 7.68 -13.75
N HIS A 88 -3.58 7.56 -14.80
CA HIS A 88 -2.31 8.29 -14.89
C HIS A 88 -2.52 9.81 -14.74
N LEU A 89 -3.59 10.34 -15.32
CA LEU A 89 -3.90 11.77 -15.25
C LEU A 89 -4.19 12.22 -13.81
N ASP A 90 -4.90 11.42 -13.02
CA ASP A 90 -5.20 11.78 -11.63
C ASP A 90 -3.95 11.71 -10.76
N LEU A 91 -3.07 10.75 -11.00
CA LEU A 91 -1.74 10.71 -10.36
C LEU A 91 -0.87 11.91 -10.76
N ALA A 92 -0.88 12.29 -12.04
CA ALA A 92 -0.16 13.46 -12.53
C ALA A 92 -0.69 14.76 -11.92
N ARG A 93 -2.02 14.87 -11.73
CA ARG A 93 -2.65 16.01 -11.04
C ARG A 93 -2.21 16.07 -9.58
N GLU A 94 -2.20 14.95 -8.86
CA GLU A 94 -1.73 14.94 -7.48
C GLU A 94 -0.24 15.27 -7.37
N MET A 95 0.60 14.79 -8.29
CA MET A 95 1.99 15.22 -8.34
C MET A 95 2.11 16.73 -8.57
N GLY A 96 1.30 17.30 -9.46
CA GLY A 96 1.19 18.74 -9.65
C GLY A 96 0.80 19.48 -8.36
N ASN A 97 -0.14 18.95 -7.59
CA ASN A 97 -0.51 19.49 -6.28
C ASN A 97 0.66 19.47 -5.29
N ILE A 98 1.46 18.40 -5.27
CA ILE A 98 2.68 18.32 -4.45
C ILE A 98 3.66 19.42 -4.85
N TYR A 99 3.92 19.61 -6.15
CA TYR A 99 4.78 20.71 -6.61
C TYR A 99 4.28 22.09 -6.16
N CYS A 100 2.98 22.34 -6.29
CA CYS A 100 2.36 23.58 -5.82
C CYS A 100 2.50 23.78 -4.30
N GLN A 101 2.28 22.74 -3.49
CA GLN A 101 2.43 22.79 -2.02
C GLN A 101 3.87 23.12 -1.58
N HIS A 102 4.85 22.70 -2.38
CA HIS A 102 6.26 22.99 -2.16
C HIS A 102 6.73 24.30 -2.83
N ASN A 103 5.80 25.13 -3.35
CA ASN A 103 6.10 26.36 -4.11
C ASN A 103 7.17 26.15 -5.19
N THR A 104 7.13 25.00 -5.87
CA THR A 104 8.14 24.57 -6.84
C THR A 104 7.51 24.45 -8.21
N ASN A 105 8.11 25.05 -9.24
CA ASN A 105 7.65 24.89 -10.62
C ASN A 105 7.93 23.47 -11.13
N PHE A 106 7.12 23.00 -12.07
CA PHE A 106 7.30 21.70 -12.71
C PHE A 106 7.14 21.77 -14.22
N SER A 107 7.71 20.78 -14.89
CA SER A 107 7.41 20.50 -16.29
C SER A 107 6.50 19.28 -16.39
N ASN A 108 5.77 19.17 -17.50
CA ASN A 108 4.97 17.98 -17.79
C ASN A 108 5.83 16.70 -17.75
N ARG A 109 7.08 16.77 -18.25
CA ARG A 109 8.05 15.67 -18.19
C ARG A 109 8.36 15.27 -16.75
N ALA A 110 8.66 16.23 -15.87
CA ALA A 110 9.01 15.94 -14.48
C ALA A 110 7.86 15.27 -13.72
N VAL A 111 6.62 15.70 -13.98
CA VAL A 111 5.41 15.06 -13.42
C VAL A 111 5.25 13.64 -13.94
N ASN A 112 5.32 13.44 -15.26
CA ASN A 112 5.17 12.09 -15.84
C ASN A 112 6.26 11.13 -15.40
N ASN A 113 7.51 11.59 -15.30
CA ASN A 113 8.61 10.78 -14.83
C ASN A 113 8.39 10.28 -13.40
N ALA A 114 7.88 11.13 -12.49
CA ALA A 114 7.54 10.71 -11.14
C ALA A 114 6.44 9.63 -11.13
N VAL A 115 5.40 9.77 -11.97
CA VAL A 115 4.34 8.76 -12.11
C VAL A 115 4.86 7.46 -12.73
N GLU A 116 5.80 7.51 -13.67
CA GLU A 116 6.42 6.30 -14.22
C GLU A 116 7.34 5.62 -13.20
N ALA A 117 8.12 6.39 -12.44
CA ALA A 117 8.93 5.86 -11.34
C ALA A 117 8.05 5.22 -10.25
N LEU A 118 6.84 5.76 -10.01
CA LEU A 118 5.87 5.19 -9.08
C LEU A 118 5.54 3.73 -9.43
N LYS A 119 5.40 3.38 -10.71
CA LYS A 119 5.12 1.99 -11.14
C LYS A 119 6.19 0.99 -10.68
N ILE A 120 7.42 1.47 -10.47
CA ILE A 120 8.56 0.63 -10.12
C ILE A 120 8.60 0.39 -8.61
N ILE A 121 8.28 1.42 -7.81
CA ILE A 121 8.45 1.39 -6.35
C ILE A 121 7.23 0.82 -5.61
N VAL A 122 6.01 0.97 -6.15
CA VAL A 122 4.79 0.52 -5.47
C VAL A 122 4.65 -1.00 -5.53
N PRO A 123 4.01 -1.64 -4.54
CA PRO A 123 3.75 -3.07 -4.58
C PRO A 123 2.90 -3.46 -5.79
N LYS A 124 3.05 -4.72 -6.20
CA LYS A 124 2.14 -5.34 -7.16
C LYS A 124 0.79 -5.58 -6.48
N LEU A 125 -0.28 -5.31 -7.22
CA LEU A 125 -1.64 -5.65 -6.79
C LEU A 125 -1.72 -7.16 -6.54
N GLY A 126 -2.16 -7.53 -5.33
CA GLY A 126 -2.34 -8.92 -4.94
C GLY A 126 -3.59 -9.56 -5.53
N LYS A 127 -3.81 -10.83 -5.18
CA LYS A 127 -5.02 -11.56 -5.57
C LYS A 127 -6.10 -11.33 -4.50
N PRO A 128 -7.36 -11.05 -4.89
CA PRO A 128 -8.47 -10.96 -3.95
C PRO A 128 -8.55 -12.20 -3.06
N CYS A 129 -8.77 -11.99 -1.76
CA CYS A 129 -8.97 -13.09 -0.81
C CYS A 129 -10.32 -13.78 -1.09
N ASN A 130 -10.28 -15.09 -1.35
CA ASN A 130 -11.46 -15.88 -1.70
C ASN A 130 -12.25 -16.39 -0.48
N ASP A 131 -11.66 -16.30 0.71
CA ASP A 131 -12.25 -16.83 1.95
C ASP A 131 -13.08 -15.78 2.70
N VAL A 132 -13.27 -14.60 2.12
CA VAL A 132 -14.00 -13.49 2.75
C VAL A 132 -15.18 -13.04 1.91
N ILE A 133 -16.25 -12.63 2.59
CA ILE A 133 -17.40 -11.95 1.98
C ILE A 133 -17.24 -10.45 2.27
N PRO A 134 -17.08 -9.60 1.25
CA PRO A 134 -16.92 -8.17 1.45
C PRO A 134 -18.27 -7.46 1.61
N PHE A 135 -18.48 -6.86 2.78
CA PHE A 135 -19.61 -5.99 3.12
C PHE A 135 -19.19 -4.52 3.02
N ALA A 136 -20.13 -3.58 3.08
CA ALA A 136 -19.82 -2.14 3.03
C ALA A 136 -19.03 -1.65 4.26
N ASN A 137 -19.14 -2.36 5.39
CA ASN A 137 -18.54 -1.99 6.67
C ASN A 137 -17.45 -2.95 7.15
N GLY A 138 -16.99 -3.87 6.30
CA GLY A 138 -15.96 -4.84 6.66
C GLY A 138 -16.04 -6.14 5.86
N VAL A 139 -15.40 -7.18 6.37
CA VAL A 139 -15.32 -8.49 5.73
C VAL A 139 -15.73 -9.59 6.69
N PHE A 140 -16.47 -10.57 6.20
CA PHE A 140 -16.78 -11.78 6.96
C PHE A 140 -15.93 -12.94 6.48
N ASN A 141 -15.09 -13.50 7.34
CA ASN A 141 -14.28 -14.66 7.03
C ASN A 141 -15.11 -15.95 7.12
N ILE A 142 -15.25 -16.66 6.00
CA ILE A 142 -16.11 -17.84 5.89
C ILE A 142 -15.57 -19.03 6.71
N LYS A 143 -14.25 -19.12 6.87
CA LYS A 143 -13.57 -20.21 7.59
C LYS A 143 -13.65 -20.01 9.09
N THR A 144 -13.32 -18.82 9.58
CA THR A 144 -13.30 -18.53 11.02
C THR A 144 -14.67 -18.11 11.56
N LYS A 145 -15.61 -17.75 10.68
CA LYS A 145 -16.92 -17.17 11.01
C LYS A 145 -16.83 -15.85 11.79
N VAL A 146 -15.77 -15.08 11.54
CA VAL A 146 -15.52 -13.80 12.21
C VAL A 146 -15.70 -12.65 11.22
N PHE A 147 -16.38 -11.59 11.68
CA PHE A 147 -16.44 -10.31 11.00
C PHE A 147 -15.30 -9.39 11.47
N SER A 148 -14.63 -8.71 10.55
CA SER A 148 -13.56 -7.76 10.85
C SER A 148 -13.63 -6.53 9.94
N PRO A 149 -12.98 -5.40 10.31
CA PRO A 149 -12.81 -4.28 9.40
C PRO A 149 -12.11 -4.69 8.10
N HIS A 150 -12.26 -3.87 7.06
CA HIS A 150 -11.48 -4.04 5.84
C HIS A 150 -9.98 -3.90 6.11
N GLN A 151 -9.19 -4.56 5.26
CA GLN A 151 -7.73 -4.48 5.26
C GLN A 151 -7.26 -4.43 3.80
N PRO A 152 -6.23 -3.63 3.46
CA PRO A 152 -5.67 -3.57 2.11
C PRO A 152 -5.22 -4.94 1.59
N ASP A 153 -4.70 -5.78 2.48
CA ASP A 153 -4.17 -7.12 2.17
C ASP A 153 -5.23 -8.13 1.72
N ASN A 154 -6.52 -7.81 1.87
CA ASN A 154 -7.59 -8.63 1.30
C ASN A 154 -7.72 -8.44 -0.22
N TRP A 155 -7.09 -7.42 -0.80
CA TRP A 155 -7.06 -7.12 -2.24
C TRP A 155 -8.44 -7.09 -2.90
N LEU A 156 -9.44 -6.61 -2.16
CA LEU A 156 -10.83 -6.55 -2.62
C LEU A 156 -11.01 -5.43 -3.64
N LEU A 157 -11.62 -5.73 -4.78
CA LEU A 157 -11.93 -4.73 -5.82
C LEU A 157 -13.35 -4.17 -5.70
N ASN A 158 -14.19 -4.78 -4.87
CA ASN A 158 -15.57 -4.39 -4.62
C ASN A 158 -16.05 -4.99 -3.29
N HIS A 159 -17.20 -4.49 -2.84
CA HIS A 159 -18.02 -5.08 -1.79
C HIS A 159 -19.47 -5.17 -2.25
N ASN A 160 -20.29 -5.95 -1.55
CA ASN A 160 -21.70 -6.15 -1.91
C ASN A 160 -22.62 -4.93 -1.66
N GLY A 161 -22.13 -3.90 -0.95
CA GLY A 161 -22.89 -2.68 -0.65
C GLY A 161 -23.87 -2.82 0.53
N ILE A 162 -23.87 -3.95 1.21
CA ILE A 162 -24.71 -4.26 2.36
C ILE A 162 -23.88 -4.12 3.63
N GLU A 163 -24.44 -3.57 4.70
CA GLU A 163 -23.81 -3.60 6.02
C GLU A 163 -24.01 -4.98 6.68
N TYR A 164 -22.93 -5.58 7.15
CA TYR A 164 -23.03 -6.74 8.01
C TYR A 164 -23.62 -6.34 9.37
N ARG A 165 -24.61 -7.11 9.82
CA ARG A 165 -25.15 -7.06 11.18
C ARG A 165 -25.16 -8.47 11.74
N PRO A 166 -24.56 -8.71 12.92
CA PRO A 166 -24.67 -10.03 13.56
C PRO A 166 -26.14 -10.32 13.87
N ALA A 167 -26.51 -11.60 13.81
CA ALA A 167 -27.84 -12.04 14.18
C ALA A 167 -28.14 -11.62 15.64
N PRO A 168 -29.32 -11.07 15.92
CA PRO A 168 -29.78 -10.87 17.28
C PRO A 168 -29.78 -12.21 18.04
N PRO A 169 -29.56 -12.23 19.38
CA PRO A 169 -29.50 -13.47 20.15
C PRO A 169 -30.74 -14.37 20.03
N ASP A 170 -31.88 -13.78 19.68
CA ASP A 170 -33.20 -14.39 19.51
C ASP A 170 -33.48 -14.90 18.08
N GLU A 171 -32.62 -14.66 17.10
CA GLU A 171 -32.76 -15.16 15.73
C GLU A 171 -32.03 -16.52 15.58
N ASN A 172 -32.64 -17.59 16.11
CA ASN A 172 -32.19 -18.95 15.92
C ASN A 172 -33.20 -19.75 15.09
N LEU A 173 -32.73 -20.53 14.10
CA LEU A 173 -33.55 -21.42 13.24
C LEU A 173 -34.45 -22.43 14.00
N ARG A 174 -34.27 -22.55 15.32
CA ARG A 174 -35.11 -23.38 16.20
C ARG A 174 -36.41 -22.71 16.62
N ILE A 175 -36.54 -21.41 16.42
CA ILE A 175 -37.73 -20.62 16.77
C ILE A 175 -38.51 -20.37 15.47
N MET A 176 -38.95 -21.45 14.83
CA MET A 176 -40.04 -21.35 13.86
C MET A 176 -41.31 -21.10 14.66
N PRO A 177 -42.06 -19.99 14.44
CA PRO A 177 -43.38 -19.86 15.04
C PRO A 177 -44.21 -21.03 14.53
N THR A 178 -44.71 -21.86 15.44
CA THR A 178 -45.79 -22.79 15.11
C THR A 178 -46.96 -21.95 14.66
N PHE A 179 -47.22 -21.93 13.35
CA PHE A 179 -48.47 -21.43 12.81
C PHE A 179 -49.59 -22.25 13.46
N SER A 180 -50.38 -21.60 14.32
CA SER A 180 -51.60 -22.15 14.92
C SER A 180 -52.77 -22.02 13.95
#